data_AF-A0AAW6T7X9-F1
#
_entry.id   AF-A0AAW6T7X9-F1
#
_cell.length_a   1.000
_cell.length_b   1.000
_cell.length_c   1.000
_cell.angle_alpha   90.00
_cell.angle_beta   90.00
_cell.angle_gamma   90.00
#
_symmetry.space_group_name_H-M   'P 1'
#
loop_
_entity.id
_entity.type
_entity.pdbx_description
1 polymer ?
#
loop_
_entity_poly.entity_id
_entity_poly.type
_entity_poly.pdbx_seq_one_letter_code
_entity_poly.pdbx_strand_id
1 'polypeptide(L)'
;MSTVRICAIALIVDALLVTSFVAIGRRSHAETADLAGFASALWPFLAALLLGWALSLAWRRPSGVLLPGLLIWGVTLGIGMVLRSVAGQGVQPSFVLVAGLVLAAFLLGWRLIALAVAARGRRAADRPRRGGRRIEAQVQAR
;
A
#
# COMPACT_ATOMS: atom_id res chain seq x y z
N MET A 1 0.86 -10.71 16.29
CA MET A 1 -0.14 -9.67 15.95
C MET A 1 -1.32 -10.36 15.29
N SER A 2 -2.56 -10.09 15.71
CA SER A 2 -3.74 -10.69 15.07
C SER A 2 -3.83 -10.23 13.60
N THR A 3 -4.19 -11.15 12.69
CA THR A 3 -4.35 -10.86 11.25
C THR A 3 -5.25 -9.66 11.01
N VAL A 4 -6.31 -9.52 11.82
CA VAL A 4 -7.25 -8.39 11.81
C VAL A 4 -6.54 -7.05 12.02
N ARG A 5 -5.61 -6.95 12.99
CA ARG A 5 -4.86 -5.71 13.25
C ARG A 5 -3.96 -5.33 12.08
N ILE A 6 -3.33 -6.31 11.44
CA ILE A 6 -2.46 -6.07 10.28
C ILE A 6 -3.29 -5.58 9.09
N CYS A 7 -4.44 -6.21 8.82
CA CYS A 7 -5.36 -5.77 7.77
C CYS A 7 -5.89 -4.36 8.04
N ALA A 8 -6.27 -4.04 9.28
CA ALA A 8 -6.74 -2.71 9.65
C ALA A 8 -5.67 -1.64 9.41
N ILE A 9 -4.44 -1.87 9.87
CA ILE A 9 -3.33 -0.94 9.64
C ILE A 9 -3.07 -0.75 8.14
N ALA A 10 -3.04 -1.84 7.37
CA ALA A 10 -2.83 -1.80 5.93
C ALA A 10 -3.92 -1.00 5.20
N LEU A 11 -5.19 -1.19 5.57
CA LEU A 11 -6.32 -0.45 5.01
C LEU A 11 -6.21 1.05 5.33
N ILE A 12 -5.84 1.39 6.58
CA ILE A 12 -5.64 2.79 7.00
C ILE A 12 -4.51 3.43 6.19
N VAL A 13 -3.38 2.73 6.03
CA VAL A 13 -2.24 3.22 5.24
C VAL A 13 -2.64 3.45 3.78
N ASP A 14 -3.36 2.51 3.17
CA ASP A 14 -3.85 2.67 1.80
C ASP A 14 -4.80 3.86 1.66
N ALA A 15 -5.75 4.01 2.58
CA ALA A 15 -6.70 5.12 2.57
C ALA A 15 -5.99 6.47 2.72
N LEU A 16 -5.01 6.57 3.62
CA LEU A 16 -4.18 7.77 3.79
C LEU A 16 -3.40 8.09 2.52
N LEU A 17 -2.77 7.09 1.89
CA LEU A 17 -2.01 7.29 0.66
C LEU A 17 -2.89 7.71 -0.52
N VAL A 18 -4.06 7.08 -0.69
CA VAL A 18 -5.04 7.49 -1.72
C VAL A 18 -5.54 8.91 -1.47
N THR A 19 -5.80 9.26 -0.20
CA THR A 19 -6.19 10.62 0.18
C THR A 19 -5.08 11.63 -0.13
N SER A 20 -3.82 11.30 0.17
CA SER A 20 -2.66 12.11 -0.17
C SER A 20 -2.49 12.27 -1.69
N PHE A 21 -2.71 11.21 -2.48
CA PHE A 21 -2.68 11.27 -3.95
C PHE A 21 -3.67 12.32 -4.47
N VAL A 22 -4.91 12.30 -4.00
CA VAL A 22 -5.94 13.26 -4.41
C VAL A 22 -5.59 14.68 -3.96
N ALA A 23 -5.12 14.85 -2.72
CA ALA A 23 -4.73 16.15 -2.19
C ALA A 23 -3.56 16.77 -2.98
N ILE A 24 -2.54 15.96 -3.31
CA ILE A 24 -1.38 16.38 -4.09
C ILE A 24 -1.82 16.70 -5.53
N GLY A 25 -2.60 15.82 -6.16
CA GLY A 25 -3.08 16.01 -7.54
C GLY A 25 -3.87 17.30 -7.73
N ARG A 26 -4.78 17.63 -6.80
CA ARG A 26 -5.54 18.89 -6.83
C ARG A 26 -4.63 20.12 -6.72
N ARG A 27 -3.65 20.08 -5.80
CA ARG A 27 -2.66 21.17 -5.68
C ARG A 27 -1.82 21.32 -6.94
N SER A 28 -1.41 20.20 -7.56
CA SER A 28 -0.63 20.21 -8.79
C SER A 28 -1.39 20.79 -9.99
N HIS A 29 -2.72 20.66 -10.02
CA HIS A 29 -3.56 21.27 -11.04
C HIS A 29 -4.03 22.70 -10.69
N ALA A 30 -3.48 23.31 -9.65
CA ALA A 30 -3.86 24.64 -9.16
C ALA A 30 -5.38 24.79 -8.94
N GLU A 31 -6.05 23.70 -8.56
CA GLU A 31 -7.48 23.71 -8.28
C GLU A 31 -7.75 24.49 -6.98
N THR A 32 -8.92 25.14 -6.91
CA THR A 32 -9.34 25.88 -5.71
C THR A 32 -9.40 24.97 -4.49
N ALA A 33 -8.94 25.50 -3.36
CA ALA A 33 -8.95 24.83 -2.07
C ALA A 33 -10.36 24.85 -1.47
N ASP A 34 -11.26 24.05 -2.05
CA ASP A 34 -12.63 23.85 -1.55
C ASP A 34 -12.88 22.38 -1.19
N LEU A 35 -13.65 22.18 -0.13
CA LEU A 35 -13.92 20.88 0.47
C LEU A 35 -14.84 20.03 -0.42
N ALA A 36 -15.82 20.64 -1.10
CA ALA A 36 -16.71 19.91 -1.99
C ALA A 36 -15.95 19.39 -3.22
N GLY A 37 -15.07 20.23 -3.79
CA GLY A 37 -14.16 19.82 -4.85
C GLY A 37 -13.27 18.65 -4.44
N PHE A 38 -12.64 18.73 -3.26
CA PHE A 38 -11.82 17.65 -2.72
C PHE A 38 -12.60 16.35 -2.52
N ALA A 39 -13.76 16.40 -1.87
CA ALA A 39 -14.61 15.24 -1.65
C ALA A 39 -15.07 14.62 -2.98
N SER A 40 -15.43 15.46 -3.96
CA SER A 40 -15.83 15.01 -5.30
C SER A 40 -14.72 14.27 -6.03
N ALA A 41 -13.45 14.67 -5.84
CA ALA A 41 -12.30 14.01 -6.45
C ALA A 41 -11.86 12.75 -5.68
N LEU A 42 -12.13 12.71 -4.36
CA LEU A 42 -11.66 11.64 -3.48
C LEU A 42 -12.55 10.39 -3.51
N TRP A 43 -13.87 10.56 -3.54
CA TRP A 43 -14.81 9.44 -3.40
C TRP A 43 -14.66 8.35 -4.47
N PRO A 44 -14.35 8.62 -5.76
CA PRO A 44 -14.22 7.56 -6.76
C PRO A 44 -13.07 6.60 -6.42
N PHE A 45 -11.95 7.16 -5.96
CA PHE A 45 -10.76 6.38 -5.61
C PHE A 45 -10.93 5.65 -4.27
N LEU A 46 -11.57 6.27 -3.27
CA LEU A 46 -11.86 5.57 -2.01
C LEU A 46 -12.86 4.43 -2.20
N ALA A 47 -13.92 4.64 -2.98
CA ALA A 47 -14.88 3.58 -3.30
C ALA A 47 -14.19 2.42 -4.04
N ALA A 48 -13.35 2.73 -5.02
CA ALA A 48 -12.57 1.74 -5.75
C ALA A 48 -11.55 1.00 -4.87
N LEU A 49 -10.92 1.70 -3.91
CA LEU A 49 -10.01 1.10 -2.94
C LEU A 49 -10.72 0.07 -2.05
N LEU A 50 -11.89 0.44 -1.50
CA LEU A 50 -12.69 -0.45 -0.67
C LEU A 50 -13.14 -1.69 -1.45
N LEU A 51 -13.54 -1.50 -2.72
CA LEU A 51 -13.88 -2.61 -3.60
C LEU A 51 -12.67 -3.49 -3.91
N GLY A 52 -11.49 -2.91 -4.14
CA GLY A 52 -10.24 -3.65 -4.34
C GLY A 52 -9.87 -4.51 -3.13
N TRP A 53 -10.07 -3.97 -1.91
CA TRP A 53 -9.90 -4.73 -0.66
C TRP A 53 -10.90 -5.89 -0.54
N ALA A 54 -12.16 -5.65 -0.88
CA ALA A 54 -13.20 -6.69 -0.89
C ALA A 54 -12.88 -7.82 -1.89
N LEU A 55 -12.52 -7.48 -3.12
CA LEU A 55 -12.24 -8.43 -4.21
C LEU A 55 -10.92 -9.19 -4.00
N SER A 56 -9.89 -8.52 -3.47
CA SER A 56 -8.61 -9.18 -3.19
C SER A 56 -8.70 -10.19 -2.04
N LEU A 57 -9.79 -10.15 -1.26
CA LEU A 57 -9.95 -10.93 -0.04
C LEU A 57 -8.69 -10.84 0.83
N ALA A 58 -8.12 -9.63 0.95
CA ALA A 58 -6.82 -9.41 1.58
C ALA A 58 -6.74 -9.96 3.01
N TRP A 59 -7.89 -10.07 3.69
CA TRP A 59 -8.07 -10.71 5.00
C TRP A 59 -7.92 -12.25 5.01
N ARG A 60 -7.99 -12.94 3.85
CA ARG A 60 -7.90 -14.41 3.73
C ARG A 60 -6.54 -14.92 3.24
N ARG A 61 -5.63 -14.06 2.77
CA ARG A 61 -4.32 -14.47 2.21
C ARG A 61 -3.13 -13.84 2.95
N PRO A 62 -2.75 -14.36 4.13
CA PRO A 62 -1.70 -13.78 4.97
C PRO A 62 -0.27 -13.89 4.39
N SER A 63 -0.02 -14.79 3.43
CA SER A 63 1.33 -15.05 2.90
C SER A 63 1.64 -14.37 1.56
N GLY A 64 0.63 -13.91 0.82
CA GLY A 64 0.82 -13.23 -0.46
C GLY A 64 0.58 -11.74 -0.28
N VAL A 65 1.64 -10.94 -0.15
CA VAL A 65 1.50 -9.49 0.04
C VAL A 65 1.41 -8.74 -1.30
N LEU A 66 2.07 -9.27 -2.35
CA LEU A 66 2.16 -8.62 -3.65
C LEU A 66 0.90 -8.81 -4.51
N LEU A 67 0.34 -10.03 -4.54
CA LEU A 67 -0.82 -10.33 -5.40
C LEU A 67 -2.08 -9.55 -4.97
N PRO A 68 -2.44 -9.46 -3.67
CA PRO A 68 -3.51 -8.60 -3.22
C PRO A 68 -3.22 -7.12 -3.47
N GLY A 69 -1.96 -6.67 -3.28
CA GLY A 69 -1.56 -5.29 -3.58
C GLY A 69 -1.77 -4.92 -5.05
N LEU A 70 -1.41 -5.82 -5.97
CA LEU A 70 -1.60 -5.64 -7.41
C LEU A 70 -3.09 -5.62 -7.78
N LEU A 71 -3.90 -6.50 -7.20
CA LEU A 71 -5.36 -6.50 -7.39
C LEU A 71 -6.00 -5.22 -6.85
N ILE A 72 -5.65 -4.81 -5.62
CA ILE A 72 -6.14 -3.57 -5.02
C ILE A 72 -5.78 -2.39 -5.91
N TRP A 73 -4.53 -2.31 -6.38
CA TRP A 73 -4.09 -1.26 -7.31
C TRP A 73 -4.88 -1.26 -8.62
N GLY A 74 -4.97 -2.41 -9.29
CA GLY A 74 -5.67 -2.53 -10.58
C GLY A 74 -7.15 -2.16 -10.47
N VAL A 75 -7.83 -2.63 -9.42
CA VAL A 75 -9.23 -2.27 -9.15
C VAL A 75 -9.35 -0.80 -8.80
N THR A 76 -8.48 -0.26 -7.95
CA THR A 76 -8.51 1.16 -7.55
C THR A 76 -8.34 2.08 -8.76
N LEU A 77 -7.41 1.75 -9.65
CA LEU A 77 -7.18 2.50 -10.88
C LEU A 77 -8.36 2.35 -11.85
N GLY A 78 -8.75 1.12 -12.18
CA GLY A 78 -9.80 0.85 -13.16
C GLY A 78 -11.15 1.40 -12.73
N ILE A 79 -11.64 0.97 -11.56
CA ILE A 79 -12.95 1.39 -11.03
C ILE A 79 -12.92 2.86 -10.66
N GLY A 80 -11.81 3.38 -10.14
CA GLY A 80 -11.66 4.81 -9.85
C GLY A 80 -11.85 5.67 -11.10
N MET A 81 -11.26 5.28 -12.24
CA MET A 81 -11.44 5.98 -13.51
C MET A 81 -12.86 5.85 -14.06
N VAL A 82 -13.48 4.68 -13.94
CA VAL A 82 -14.88 4.47 -14.34
C VAL A 82 -15.82 5.37 -13.53
N LEU A 83 -15.72 5.34 -12.20
CA LEU A 83 -16.53 6.17 -11.31
C LEU A 83 -16.29 7.66 -11.57
N ARG A 84 -15.03 8.05 -11.78
CA ARG A 84 -14.66 9.42 -12.14
C ARG A 84 -15.30 9.87 -13.46
N SER A 85 -15.32 8.98 -14.46
CA SER A 85 -15.95 9.26 -15.75
C SER A 85 -17.46 9.45 -15.61
N VAL A 86 -18.13 8.59 -14.84
CA VAL A 86 -19.58 8.68 -14.56
C VAL A 86 -19.90 9.95 -13.75
N ALA A 87 -18.99 10.39 -12.88
CA ALA A 87 -19.09 11.63 -12.12
C ALA A 87 -18.90 12.92 -12.97
N GLY A 88 -18.67 12.80 -14.28
CA GLY A 88 -18.49 13.94 -15.18
C GLY A 88 -17.13 14.64 -15.06
N GLN A 89 -16.14 14.06 -14.37
CA GLN A 89 -14.84 14.69 -14.12
C GLN A 89 -13.81 14.50 -15.26
N GLY A 90 -14.18 13.76 -16.30
CA GLY A 90 -13.30 13.43 -17.43
C GLY A 90 -12.15 12.47 -17.08
N VAL A 91 -11.68 11.73 -18.08
CA VAL A 91 -10.54 10.80 -17.96
C VAL A 91 -9.59 11.06 -19.12
N GLN A 92 -8.47 11.73 -18.83
CA GLN A 92 -7.41 11.96 -19.81
C GLN A 92 -6.40 10.80 -19.77
N PRO A 93 -5.87 10.34 -20.92
CA PRO A 93 -4.88 9.25 -20.94
C PRO A 93 -3.63 9.54 -20.08
N SER A 94 -3.16 10.79 -20.08
CA SER A 94 -2.05 11.25 -19.24
C SER A 94 -2.36 11.13 -17.75
N PHE A 95 -3.57 11.49 -17.35
CA PHE A 95 -4.04 11.33 -15.96
C PHE A 95 -4.08 9.86 -15.56
N VAL A 96 -4.57 8.96 -16.42
CA VAL A 96 -4.58 7.51 -16.15
C VAL A 96 -3.18 6.97 -15.90
N LEU A 97 -2.21 7.37 -16.73
CA LEU A 97 -0.82 6.94 -16.59
C LEU A 97 -0.19 7.44 -15.28
N VAL A 98 -0.28 8.74 -15.00
CA VAL A 98 0.32 9.33 -13.79
C VAL A 98 -0.38 8.80 -12.54
N ALA A 99 -1.71 8.76 -12.52
CA ALA A 99 -2.47 8.19 -11.41
C ALA A 99 -2.13 6.72 -11.20
N GLY A 100 -2.02 5.94 -12.28
CA GLY A 100 -1.62 4.55 -12.24
C GLY A 100 -0.24 4.36 -11.61
N LEU A 101 0.75 5.15 -12.01
CA LEU A 101 2.11 5.09 -11.46
C LEU A 101 2.18 5.53 -10.00
N VAL A 102 1.53 6.63 -9.64
CA VAL A 102 1.53 7.13 -8.25
C VAL A 102 0.78 6.17 -7.33
N LEU A 103 -0.39 5.68 -7.73
CA LEU A 103 -1.13 4.67 -6.97
C LEU A 103 -0.34 3.36 -6.87
N ALA A 104 0.39 2.96 -7.93
CA ALA A 104 1.26 1.78 -7.88
C ALA A 104 2.37 1.98 -6.84
N ALA A 105 3.07 3.11 -6.92
CA ALA A 105 4.14 3.44 -5.99
C ALA A 105 3.64 3.51 -4.54
N PHE A 106 2.46 4.08 -4.32
CA PHE A 106 1.86 4.18 -3.01
C PHE A 106 1.45 2.80 -2.51
N LEU A 107 0.51 2.13 -3.17
CA LEU A 107 -0.10 0.89 -2.69
C LEU A 107 0.89 -0.29 -2.68
N LEU A 108 1.73 -0.43 -3.71
CA LEU A 108 2.71 -1.53 -3.76
C LEU A 108 4.00 -1.16 -3.03
N GLY A 109 4.43 0.11 -3.06
CA GLY A 109 5.72 0.52 -2.50
C GLY A 109 5.80 0.33 -0.99
N TRP A 110 4.79 0.75 -0.22
CA TRP A 110 4.82 0.55 1.23
C TRP A 110 4.80 -0.95 1.60
N ARG A 111 4.09 -1.77 0.82
CA ARG A 111 4.06 -3.23 0.98
C ARG A 111 5.42 -3.86 0.72
N LEU A 112 6.14 -3.42 -0.32
CA LEU A 112 7.51 -3.83 -0.61
C LEU A 112 8.48 -3.44 0.51
N ILE A 113 8.35 -2.23 1.04
CA ILE A 113 9.14 -1.76 2.19
C ILE A 113 8.86 -2.64 3.42
N ALA A 114 7.59 -2.92 3.73
CA ALA A 114 7.21 -3.77 4.85
C ALA A 114 7.79 -5.19 4.71
N LEU A 115 7.75 -5.77 3.51
CA LEU A 115 8.37 -7.06 3.21
C LEU A 115 9.89 -7.03 3.42
N ALA A 116 10.57 -5.98 2.95
CA ALA A 116 12.01 -5.83 3.10
C ALA A 116 12.42 -5.68 4.58
N VAL A 117 11.67 -4.89 5.36
CA VAL A 117 11.90 -4.73 6.80
C VAL A 117 11.68 -6.06 7.54
N ALA A 118 10.60 -6.78 7.23
CA ALA A 118 10.32 -8.08 7.82
C ALA A 118 11.40 -9.13 7.49
N ALA A 119 11.93 -9.11 6.26
CA ALA A 119 13.01 -9.99 5.84
C ALA A 119 14.33 -9.70 6.58
N ARG A 120 14.63 -8.43 6.89
CA ARG A 120 15.82 -8.04 7.67
C ARG A 120 15.73 -8.52 9.13
N GLY A 121 14.57 -8.41 9.76
CA GLY A 121 14.37 -8.88 11.14
C GLY A 121 14.60 -10.38 11.31
N ARG A 122 14.16 -11.20 10.35
CA ARG A 122 14.41 -12.65 10.35
C ARG A 122 15.90 -13.00 10.27
N ARG A 123 16.65 -12.31 9.41
CA ARG A 123 18.11 -12.52 9.26
C ARG A 123 18.90 -12.12 10.51
N ALA A 124 18.43 -11.11 11.26
CA ALA A 124 19.07 -10.69 12.50
C ALA A 124 18.85 -11.72 13.63
N ALA A 125 17.67 -12.34 13.70
CA ALA A 125 17.37 -13.41 14.63
C ALA A 125 18.14 -14.71 14.31
N ASP A 126 18.42 -14.96 13.03
CA ASP A 126 19.16 -16.14 12.55
C ASP A 126 20.69 -16.02 12.71
N ARG A 127 21.24 -14.90 13.19
CA ARG A 127 22.66 -14.82 13.55
C ARG A 127 22.89 -15.70 14.77
N PRO A 128 23.52 -16.89 14.63
CA PRO A 128 23.65 -17.81 15.73
C PRO A 128 24.64 -17.22 16.74
N ARG A 129 24.44 -17.58 18.01
CA ARG A 129 25.36 -17.40 19.15
C ARG A 129 26.74 -18.06 18.91
N ARG A 130 27.44 -17.69 17.84
CA ARG A 130 28.81 -18.12 17.53
C ARG A 130 29.83 -17.66 18.58
N GLY A 131 29.44 -16.74 19.47
CA GLY A 131 30.25 -16.29 20.60
C GLY A 131 30.39 -17.31 21.73
N GLY A 132 29.36 -18.13 22.01
CA GLY A 132 29.40 -19.06 23.15
C GLY A 132 30.30 -20.28 22.91
N ARG A 133 30.16 -20.90 21.73
CA ARG A 133 30.90 -22.13 21.38
C ARG A 133 32.40 -21.94 21.21
N ARG A 134 32.87 -20.70 20.96
CA ARG A 134 34.31 -20.39 20.82
C ARG A 134 34.99 -20.20 22.17
N ILE A 135 34.26 -19.74 23.18
CA ILE A 135 34.78 -19.59 24.55
C ILE A 135 34.88 -20.95 25.22
N GLU A 136 33.88 -21.82 25.07
CA GLU A 136 33.92 -23.20 25.60
C GLU A 136 35.08 -24.00 24.98
N ALA A 137 35.29 -23.90 23.67
CA ALA A 137 36.40 -24.56 22.99
C ALA A 137 37.79 -24.02 23.40
N GLN A 138 37.89 -22.74 23.82
CA GLN A 138 39.13 -22.17 24.33
C GLN A 138 39.40 -22.50 25.80
N VAL A 139 38.35 -22.73 26.60
CA VAL A 139 38.48 -23.15 28.01
C VAL A 139 38.81 -24.64 28.11
N GLN A 140 38.29 -25.49 27.23
CA GLN A 140 38.65 -26.92 27.19
C GLN A 140 40.02 -27.21 26.56
N ALA A 141 40.64 -26.23 25.91
CA ALA A 141 41.98 -26.34 25.34
C ALA A 141 43.09 -25.78 26.27
N ARG A 142 42.76 -25.40 27.50
CA ARG A 142 43.69 -24.98 28.56
C ARG A 142 43.68 -25.99 29.69
#